data_AF-A0A7Y2H5I8-F1
#
_entry.id   AF-A0A7Y2H5I8-F1
#
_cell.length_a   1.000
_cell.length_b   1.000
_cell.length_c   1.000
_cell.angle_alpha   90.00
_cell.angle_beta   90.00
_cell.angle_gamma   90.00
#
_symmetry.space_group_name_H-M   'P 1'
#
loop_
_entity.id
_entity.type
_entity.pdbx_description
1 polymer ?
#
loop_
_entity_poly.entity_id
_entity_poly.type
_entity_poly.pdbx_seq_one_letter_code
_entity_poly.pdbx_strand_id
1 'polypeptide(L)'
;PRPGQGGTWITAGMQEAYTDLHQRGIAVSYEVWKEKELVGGLYGLQLGKVFCGESMFSTASDASKVALVQLARDCRANGIDLIDCQVYTSHLESLGAAEIPREEYLQWLKRK
;
A
#
# COMPACT_ATOMS: atom_id res chain seq x y z
N PRO A 1 -10.29 10.73 8.69
CA PRO A 1 -9.84 10.16 9.98
C PRO A 1 -10.71 8.97 10.37
N ARG A 2 -10.13 7.92 10.98
CA ARG A 2 -10.95 6.83 11.56
C ARG A 2 -11.79 7.39 12.72
N PRO A 3 -12.98 6.84 13.01
CA PRO A 3 -13.78 7.27 14.14
C PRO A 3 -12.94 7.27 15.43
N GLY A 4 -12.88 8.41 16.13
CA GLY A 4 -12.11 8.55 17.36
C GLY A 4 -10.65 9.04 17.22
N GLN A 5 -10.17 9.32 16.00
CA GLN A 5 -8.85 9.94 15.80
C GLN A 5 -8.98 11.41 15.37
N GLY A 6 -8.26 12.30 16.06
CA GLY A 6 -8.23 13.75 15.78
C GLY A 6 -7.49 14.15 14.49
N GLY A 7 -6.98 13.17 13.74
CA GLY A 7 -6.24 13.38 12.50
C GLY A 7 -5.58 12.09 12.02
N THR A 8 -4.94 12.15 10.87
CA THR A 8 -4.07 11.07 10.36
C THR A 8 -2.61 11.48 10.52
N TRP A 9 -1.70 10.50 10.57
CA TRP A 9 -0.25 10.76 10.48
C TRP A 9 0.17 11.36 9.13
N ILE A 10 -0.72 11.29 8.12
CA ILE A 10 -0.57 11.91 6.80
C ILE A 10 -0.81 13.42 6.94
N THR A 11 0.24 14.14 7.35
CA THR A 11 0.27 15.61 7.42
C THR A 11 0.57 16.23 6.04
N ALA A 12 0.47 17.55 5.92
CA ALA A 12 0.82 18.27 4.68
C ALA A 12 2.26 17.96 4.22
N GLY A 13 3.23 17.97 5.15
CA GLY A 13 4.61 17.62 4.82
C GLY A 13 4.78 16.17 4.33
N MET A 14 3.98 15.24 4.84
CA MET A 14 3.97 13.87 4.30
C MET A 14 3.35 13.79 2.92
N GLN A 15 2.27 14.54 2.66
CA GLN A 15 1.65 14.61 1.33
C GLN A 15 2.64 15.16 0.30
N GLU A 16 3.35 16.23 0.63
CA GLU A 16 4.38 16.82 -0.23
C GLU A 16 5.52 15.82 -0.52
N ALA A 17 6.04 15.16 0.52
CA ALA A 17 7.11 14.17 0.36
C ALA A 17 6.69 12.99 -0.54
N TYR A 18 5.50 12.42 -0.33
CA TYR A 18 5.00 11.32 -1.17
C TYR A 18 4.65 11.78 -2.59
N THR A 19 4.22 13.03 -2.77
CA THR A 19 3.98 13.59 -4.10
C THR A 19 5.28 13.76 -4.87
N ASP A 20 6.35 14.25 -4.24
CA ASP A 20 7.69 14.30 -4.86
C ASP A 20 8.18 12.90 -5.26
N LEU A 21 8.05 11.93 -4.35
CA LEU A 21 8.42 10.55 -4.64
C LEU A 21 7.58 9.95 -5.77
N HIS A 22 6.31 10.32 -5.89
CA HIS A 22 5.45 9.89 -6.99
C HIS A 22 5.91 10.49 -8.33
N GLN A 23 6.21 11.79 -8.36
CA GLN A 23 6.74 12.47 -9.54
C GLN A 23 8.07 11.88 -10.01
N ARG A 24 8.85 11.32 -9.08
CA ARG A 24 10.11 10.62 -9.35
C ARG A 24 9.93 9.14 -9.73
N GLY A 25 8.70 8.63 -9.78
CA GLY A 25 8.37 7.25 -10.12
C GLY A 25 8.67 6.23 -9.01
N ILE A 26 8.87 6.68 -7.78
CA ILE A 26 9.18 5.82 -6.62
C ILE A 26 7.91 5.47 -5.85
N ALA A 27 7.02 6.45 -5.63
CA ALA A 27 5.72 6.21 -5.02
C ALA A 27 4.68 5.88 -6.10
N VAL A 28 3.87 4.87 -5.83
CA VAL A 28 2.85 4.35 -6.76
C VAL A 28 1.51 4.31 -6.04
N SER A 29 0.46 4.72 -6.74
CA SER A 29 -0.92 4.65 -6.30
C SER A 29 -1.74 3.73 -7.20
N TYR A 30 -2.79 3.16 -6.61
CA TYR A 30 -3.81 2.37 -7.28
C TYR A 30 -5.16 2.96 -6.93
N GLU A 31 -5.87 3.46 -7.92
CA GLU A 31 -7.18 4.09 -7.74
C GLU A 31 -8.31 3.19 -8.24
N VAL A 32 -9.38 3.10 -7.46
CA VAL A 32 -10.59 2.35 -7.82
C VAL A 32 -11.72 3.33 -8.07
N TRP A 33 -12.16 3.38 -9.32
CA TRP A 33 -13.19 4.30 -9.78
C TRP A 33 -14.48 3.55 -10.05
N LYS A 34 -15.60 4.12 -9.59
CA LYS A 34 -16.95 3.73 -10.00
C LYS A 34 -17.51 4.87 -10.82
N GLU A 35 -17.62 4.65 -12.12
CA GLU A 35 -17.93 5.71 -13.09
C GLU A 35 -16.92 6.86 -13.01
N LYS A 36 -17.31 8.01 -12.46
CA LYS A 36 -16.47 9.21 -12.28
C LYS A 36 -16.08 9.46 -10.82
N GLU A 37 -16.50 8.60 -9.91
CA GLU A 37 -16.23 8.74 -8.47
C GLU A 37 -15.07 7.84 -8.05
N LEU A 38 -14.11 8.42 -7.34
CA LEU A 38 -13.02 7.69 -6.71
C LEU A 38 -13.55 7.03 -5.43
N VAL A 39 -13.71 5.71 -5.45
CA VAL A 39 -14.38 4.96 -4.36
C VAL A 39 -13.43 4.15 -3.48
N GLY A 40 -12.14 4.13 -3.81
CA GLY A 40 -11.12 3.49 -3.00
C GLY A 40 -9.76 3.56 -3.66
N GLY A 41 -8.77 3.06 -2.94
CA GLY A 41 -7.41 2.99 -3.46
C GLY A 41 -6.39 2.72 -2.37
N LEU A 42 -5.15 2.59 -2.80
CA LEU A 42 -3.98 2.46 -1.95
C LEU A 42 -2.79 3.17 -2.57
N TYR A 43 -1.80 3.51 -1.76
CA TYR A 43 -0.51 3.98 -2.25
C TYR A 43 0.63 3.36 -1.46
N GLY A 44 1.81 3.34 -2.07
CA GLY A 44 3.00 2.76 -1.46
C GLY A 44 4.28 3.14 -2.20
N LEU A 45 5.39 2.59 -1.74
CA LEU A 45 6.71 2.75 -2.34
C LEU A 45 7.17 1.45 -2.98
N GLN A 46 7.68 1.52 -4.21
CA GLN A 46 8.36 0.39 -4.82
C GLN A 46 9.86 0.48 -4.56
N LEU A 47 10.38 -0.42 -3.73
CA LEU A 47 11.78 -0.50 -3.34
C LEU A 47 12.39 -1.82 -3.82
N GLY A 48 12.94 -1.81 -5.04
CA GLY A 48 13.45 -3.02 -5.68
C GLY A 48 12.35 -4.06 -5.86
N LYS A 49 12.49 -5.20 -5.18
CA LYS A 49 11.52 -6.32 -5.22
C LYS A 49 10.53 -6.32 -4.05
N VAL A 50 10.45 -5.23 -3.28
CA VAL A 50 9.51 -5.05 -2.19
C VAL A 50 8.62 -3.85 -2.47
N PHE A 51 7.31 -4.03 -2.34
CA PHE A 51 6.34 -2.94 -2.34
C PHE A 51 5.90 -2.64 -0.91
N CYS A 52 6.24 -1.47 -0.38
CA CYS A 52 5.81 -1.02 0.95
C CYS A 52 4.47 -0.28 0.84
N GLY A 53 3.38 -0.93 1.24
CA GLY A 53 2.03 -0.37 1.15
C GLY A 53 1.74 0.58 2.30
N GLU A 54 1.64 1.89 2.06
CA GLU A 54 1.58 2.89 3.13
C GLU A 54 0.19 3.10 3.71
N SER A 55 -0.82 3.23 2.85
CA SER A 55 -2.20 3.40 3.30
C SER A 55 -3.19 3.02 2.22
N MET A 56 -4.42 2.77 2.66
CA MET A 56 -5.55 2.49 1.78
C MET A 56 -6.83 3.12 2.33
N PHE A 57 -7.78 3.37 1.44
CA PHE A 57 -9.12 3.85 1.80
C PHE A 57 -10.18 3.16 0.93
N SER A 58 -11.41 3.18 1.42
CA SER A 58 -12.59 2.62 0.76
C SER A 58 -13.81 3.43 1.17
N THR A 59 -14.57 3.94 0.19
CA THR A 59 -15.89 4.56 0.40
C THR A 59 -17.02 3.72 -0.17
N ALA A 60 -16.71 2.72 -1.00
CA ALA A 60 -17.63 1.66 -1.42
C ALA A 60 -17.17 0.29 -0.89
N SER A 61 -18.10 -0.68 -0.83
CA SER A 61 -17.78 -2.06 -0.44
C SER A 61 -16.68 -2.63 -1.33
N ASP A 62 -15.69 -3.26 -0.70
CA ASP A 62 -14.58 -3.97 -1.33
C ASP A 62 -13.66 -3.15 -2.24
N ALA A 63 -13.82 -1.83 -2.35
CA ALA A 63 -13.01 -1.01 -3.25
C ALA A 63 -11.50 -1.09 -2.91
N SER A 64 -11.11 -1.03 -1.63
CA SER A 64 -9.72 -1.22 -1.24
C SER A 64 -9.17 -2.62 -1.56
N LYS A 65 -10.01 -3.66 -1.52
CA LYS A 65 -9.62 -5.04 -1.88
C LYS A 65 -9.38 -5.17 -3.38
N VAL A 66 -10.18 -4.49 -4.20
CA VAL A 66 -9.95 -4.42 -5.66
C VAL A 66 -8.60 -3.79 -5.95
N ALA A 67 -8.25 -2.70 -5.27
CA ALA A 67 -6.93 -2.07 -5.37
C ALA A 67 -5.80 -3.05 -4.99
N LEU A 68 -5.95 -3.77 -3.87
CA LEU A 68 -4.97 -4.74 -3.41
C LEU A 68 -4.79 -5.92 -4.37
N VAL A 69 -5.88 -6.43 -4.96
CA VAL A 69 -5.82 -7.49 -5.97
C VAL A 69 -5.06 -7.02 -7.21
N GLN A 70 -5.29 -5.79 -7.66
CA GLN A 70 -4.57 -5.23 -8.80
C GLN A 70 -3.08 -5.05 -8.48
N LEU A 71 -2.74 -4.50 -7.31
CA LEU A 71 -1.37 -4.43 -6.82
C LEU A 71 -0.71 -5.82 -6.81
N ALA A 72 -1.36 -6.84 -6.25
CA ALA A 72 -0.79 -8.19 -6.18
C ALA A 72 -0.54 -8.80 -7.56
N ARG A 73 -1.39 -8.51 -8.55
CA ARG A 73 -1.20 -8.94 -9.95
C ARG A 73 0.01 -8.24 -10.57
N ASP A 74 0.12 -6.94 -10.38
CA ASP A 74 1.22 -6.15 -10.95
C ASP A 74 2.54 -6.49 -10.27
N CYS A 75 2.56 -6.73 -8.96
CA CYS A 75 3.73 -7.25 -8.26
C CYS A 75 4.21 -8.56 -8.87
N ARG A 76 3.29 -9.51 -9.08
CA ARG A 76 3.62 -10.80 -9.69
C ARG A 76 4.14 -10.64 -11.12
N ALA A 77 3.53 -9.78 -11.93
CA ALA A 77 3.93 -9.55 -13.31
C ALA A 77 5.30 -8.87 -13.43
N ASN A 78 5.66 -8.02 -12.45
CA ASN A 78 6.89 -7.23 -12.45
C ASN A 78 8.01 -7.82 -11.57
N GLY A 79 7.84 -9.03 -11.05
CA GLY A 79 8.86 -9.70 -10.23
C GLY A 79 9.11 -9.03 -8.87
N ILE A 80 8.07 -8.41 -8.29
CA ILE A 80 8.07 -7.94 -6.91
C ILE A 80 7.66 -9.14 -6.04
N ASP A 81 8.55 -9.51 -5.12
CA ASP A 81 8.44 -10.74 -4.34
C ASP A 81 7.62 -10.56 -3.06
N LEU A 82 7.54 -9.33 -2.53
CA LEU A 82 6.93 -9.05 -1.23
C LEU A 82 6.10 -7.77 -1.25
N ILE A 83 4.90 -7.83 -0.66
CA ILE A 83 4.13 -6.65 -0.27
C ILE A 83 4.28 -6.51 1.25
N ASP A 84 4.92 -5.44 1.69
CA ASP A 84 5.07 -5.06 3.08
C ASP A 84 3.85 -4.27 3.54
N CYS A 85 3.20 -4.75 4.59
CA CYS A 85 1.99 -4.18 5.18
C CYS A 85 2.26 -3.52 6.56
N GLN A 86 3.54 -3.34 6.91
CA GLN A 86 4.07 -2.77 8.16
C GLN A 86 3.48 -3.36 9.43
N VAL A 87 2.31 -2.88 9.86
CA VAL A 87 1.68 -3.25 11.12
C VAL A 87 0.61 -4.29 10.86
N TYR A 88 0.73 -5.43 11.54
CA TYR A 88 -0.29 -6.48 11.51
C TYR A 88 -1.67 -5.94 11.89
N THR A 89 -2.68 -6.36 11.14
CA THR A 89 -4.09 -6.20 11.52
C THR A 89 -4.86 -7.45 11.11
N SER A 90 -5.91 -7.81 11.85
CA SER A 90 -6.78 -8.94 11.49
C SER A 90 -7.43 -8.77 10.10
N HIS A 91 -7.59 -7.53 9.64
CA HIS A 91 -8.06 -7.25 8.28
C HIS A 91 -7.05 -7.73 7.24
N LEU A 92 -5.77 -7.39 7.39
CA LEU A 92 -4.71 -7.81 6.46
C LEU A 92 -4.48 -9.33 6.52
N GLU A 93 -4.54 -9.93 7.70
CA GLU A 93 -4.45 -11.38 7.85
C GLU A 93 -5.58 -12.09 7.08
N SER A 94 -6.82 -11.57 7.15
CA SER A 94 -7.95 -12.11 6.38
C SER A 94 -7.75 -12.03 4.86
N LEU A 95 -6.83 -11.17 4.40
CA LEU A 95 -6.44 -11.01 3.00
C LEU A 95 -5.19 -11.84 2.63
N GLY A 96 -4.65 -12.61 3.58
CA GLY A 96 -3.49 -13.50 3.37
C GLY A 96 -2.16 -12.94 3.86
N ALA A 97 -2.12 -11.81 4.58
CA ALA A 97 -0.89 -11.33 5.20
C ALA A 97 -0.45 -12.25 6.34
N ALA A 98 0.86 -12.41 6.51
CA ALA A 98 1.46 -13.13 7.62
C ALA A 98 2.63 -12.34 8.19
N GLU A 99 2.91 -12.51 9.48
CA GLU A 99 4.09 -11.94 10.12
C GLU A 99 5.32 -12.80 9.79
N ILE A 100 6.45 -12.14 9.54
CA ILE A 100 7.77 -12.78 9.38
C ILE A 100 8.77 -12.15 10.36
N PRO A 101 9.82 -12.87 10.78
CA PRO A 101 10.88 -12.29 11.59
C PRO A 101 11.52 -11.08 10.89
N ARG A 102 11.90 -10.07 11.67
CA ARG A 102 12.55 -8.85 11.14
C ARG A 102 13.80 -9.19 10.34
N GLU A 103 14.59 -10.14 10.80
CA GLU A 103 15.82 -10.60 10.14
C GLU A 103 15.52 -11.14 8.74
N GLU A 104 14.39 -11.84 8.57
CA GLU A 104 13.93 -12.34 7.27
C GLU A 104 13.47 -11.18 6.38
N TYR A 105 12.65 -10.26 6.91
CA TYR A 105 12.22 -9.05 6.18
C TYR A 105 13.42 -8.23 5.66
N LEU A 106 14.45 -8.03 6.49
CA LEU A 106 15.66 -7.32 6.09
C LEU A 106 16.46 -8.05 5.01
N GLN A 107 16.33 -9.37 4.89
CA GLN A 107 16.91 -10.12 3.76
C GLN A 107 16.14 -9.85 2.46
N TRP A 108 14.82 -9.73 2.52
CA TRP A 108 13.99 -9.36 1.36
C TRP A 108 14.37 -7.97 0.81
N LEU A 109 14.49 -6.96 1.68
CA LEU A 109 14.87 -5.60 1.28
C LEU A 109 16.26 -5.47 0.62
N LYS A 110 17.16 -6.42 0.87
CA LYS A 110 18.50 -6.42 0.27
C LYS A 110 18.53 -7.04 -1.13
N ARG A 111 17.46 -7.70 -1.57
CA ARG A 111 17.38 -8.34 -2.89
C ARG A 111 17.22 -7.27 -3.96
N LYS A 112 18.03 -7.37 -5.01
CA LYS A 112 17.94 -6.55 -6.23
C LYS A 112 17.17 -7.31 -7.32
#